data_AF-A0A7G9NTX8-F1
#
_entry.id   AF-A0A7G9NTX8-F1
#
_cell.length_a   1.000
_cell.length_b   1.000
_cell.length_c   1.000
_cell.angle_alpha   90.00
_cell.angle_beta   90.00
_cell.angle_gamma   90.00
#
_symmetry.space_group_name_H-M   'P 1'
#
loop_
_entity.id
_entity.type
_entity.pdbx_description
1 polymer ?
#
loop_
_entity_poly.entity_id
_entity_poly.type
_entity_poly.pdbx_seq_one_letter_code
_entity_poly.pdbx_strand_id
1 'polypeptide(L)'
;MKTLFAVISILAILHVLAALGFVGWMVATERVDRERLEKIQTIFEKSVPDAKAEAAKQQKIDDAATEQAARLAALQGRSAGPESITQRLVAEQQRNEITLRQIERTREEVESLQRNLQLAQKRVEDQYAQLMDEKKQLEQRLAEIEKQRNDEGFKKAVELYESLPSKQTKSMFMTLLRNNQIDQVVAYMEAMEPRKAAGVLKEFKTPDEIAKAVELTEQLRARGTDLVAATEATP
;
A
#
# COMPACT_ATOMS: atom_id res chain seq x y z
N MET A 1 -19.26 -12.16 30.54
CA MET A 1 -19.91 -12.76 29.35
C MET A 1 -20.78 -11.78 28.57
N LYS A 2 -21.74 -11.08 29.21
CA LYS A 2 -22.63 -10.12 28.51
C LYS A 2 -21.88 -8.95 27.83
N THR A 3 -20.81 -8.46 28.47
CA THR A 3 -19.96 -7.39 27.92
C THR A 3 -19.19 -7.83 26.68
N LEU A 4 -18.68 -9.06 26.65
CA LEU A 4 -17.94 -9.61 25.51
C LEU A 4 -18.85 -9.75 24.27
N PHE A 5 -20.09 -10.22 24.48
CA PHE A 5 -21.08 -10.35 23.41
C PHE A 5 -21.51 -9.00 22.84
N ALA A 6 -21.69 -7.99 23.70
CA ALA A 6 -22.03 -6.63 23.26
C ALA A 6 -20.91 -6.01 22.39
N VAL A 7 -19.64 -6.20 22.78
CA VAL A 7 -18.49 -5.72 22.00
C VAL A 7 -18.46 -6.39 20.62
N ILE A 8 -18.62 -7.72 20.55
CA ILE A 8 -18.63 -8.46 19.27
C ILE A 8 -19.79 -7.98 18.37
N SER A 9 -20.99 -7.78 18.92
CA SER A 9 -22.13 -7.28 18.14
C SER A 9 -21.91 -5.88 17.59
N ILE A 10 -21.35 -4.95 18.38
CA ILE A 10 -21.03 -3.59 17.92
C ILE A 10 -19.99 -3.65 16.80
N LEU A 11 -18.97 -4.49 16.95
CA LEU A 11 -17.89 -4.65 15.98
C LEU A 11 -18.43 -5.24 14.66
N ALA A 12 -19.34 -6.21 14.72
CA ALA A 12 -20.01 -6.77 13.55
C ALA A 12 -20.86 -5.72 12.80
N ILE A 13 -21.63 -4.91 13.52
CA ILE A 13 -22.45 -3.82 12.92
C ILE A 13 -21.55 -2.79 12.24
N LEU A 14 -20.43 -2.43 12.86
CA LEU A 14 -19.46 -1.50 12.29
C LEU A 14 -18.89 -2.01 10.95
N HIS A 15 -18.55 -3.31 10.87
CA HIS A 15 -18.03 -3.91 9.63
C HIS A 15 -19.09 -3.97 8.53
N VAL A 16 -20.34 -4.26 8.88
CA VAL A 16 -21.44 -4.24 7.90
C VAL A 16 -21.66 -2.82 7.36
N LEU A 17 -21.65 -1.81 8.23
CA LEU A 17 -21.76 -0.40 7.81
C LEU A 17 -20.58 0.03 6.94
N ALA A 18 -19.35 -0.38 7.29
CA ALA A 18 -18.16 -0.11 6.50
C ALA A 18 -18.23 -0.77 5.11
N ALA A 19 -18.68 -2.03 5.04
CA ALA A 19 -18.86 -2.75 3.78
C ALA A 19 -19.93 -2.07 2.90
N LEU A 20 -21.06 -1.67 3.49
CA LEU A 20 -22.12 -0.96 2.77
C LEU A 20 -21.65 0.42 2.27
N GLY A 21 -20.92 1.17 3.11
CA GLY A 21 -20.32 2.45 2.73
C GLY A 21 -19.31 2.28 1.59
N PHE A 22 -18.49 1.24 1.63
CA PHE A 22 -17.53 0.92 0.57
C PHE A 22 -18.23 0.57 -0.75
N VAL A 23 -19.26 -0.26 -0.71
CA VAL A 23 -20.07 -0.59 -1.91
C VAL A 23 -20.76 0.66 -2.46
N GLY A 24 -21.35 1.49 -1.60
CA GLY A 24 -21.97 2.76 -2.00
C GLY A 24 -20.98 3.71 -2.66
N TRP A 25 -19.77 3.83 -2.10
CA TRP A 25 -18.69 4.64 -2.68
C TRP A 25 -18.23 4.10 -4.05
N MET A 26 -18.14 2.78 -4.21
CA MET A 26 -17.78 2.17 -5.49
C MET A 26 -18.83 2.41 -6.60
N VAL A 27 -20.12 2.42 -6.24
CA VAL A 27 -21.21 2.75 -7.18
C VAL A 27 -21.18 4.26 -7.51
N ALA A 28 -20.98 5.12 -6.51
CA ALA A 28 -20.94 6.58 -6.71
C ALA A 28 -19.76 7.07 -7.55
N THR A 29 -18.65 6.33 -7.57
CA THR A 29 -17.43 6.67 -8.33
C THR A 29 -17.38 6.03 -9.72
N GLU A 30 -18.47 5.40 -10.18
CA GLU A 30 -18.56 4.65 -11.45
C GLU A 30 -17.48 3.55 -11.60
N ARG A 31 -16.85 3.13 -10.49
CA ARG A 31 -15.83 2.09 -10.49
C ARG A 31 -16.43 0.70 -10.69
N VAL A 32 -17.71 0.53 -10.38
CA VAL A 32 -18.48 -0.68 -10.61
C VAL A 32 -19.53 -0.41 -11.68
N ASP A 33 -19.17 -0.78 -12.91
CA ASP A 33 -20.10 -0.77 -14.04
C ASP A 33 -20.93 -2.05 -14.06
N ARG A 34 -22.18 -1.95 -14.51
CA ARG A 34 -23.11 -3.09 -14.62
C ARG A 34 -22.52 -4.17 -15.54
N GLU A 35 -21.81 -3.79 -16.59
CA GLU A 35 -21.09 -4.74 -17.46
C GLU A 35 -19.99 -5.51 -16.72
N ARG A 36 -19.33 -4.89 -15.73
CA ARG A 36 -18.28 -5.56 -14.94
C ARG A 36 -18.89 -6.57 -13.97
N LEU A 37 -20.06 -6.27 -13.40
CA LEU A 37 -20.79 -7.21 -12.55
C LEU A 37 -21.27 -8.44 -13.33
N GLU A 38 -21.75 -8.26 -14.57
CA GLU A 38 -22.11 -9.38 -15.46
C GLU A 38 -20.87 -10.22 -15.83
N LYS A 39 -19.71 -9.60 -16.07
CA LYS A 39 -18.44 -10.33 -16.29
C LYS A 39 -17.98 -11.11 -15.05
N ILE A 40 -18.13 -10.55 -13.86
CA ILE A 40 -17.78 -11.25 -12.63
C ILE A 40 -18.73 -12.43 -12.39
N GLN A 41 -20.04 -12.22 -12.62
CA GLN A 41 -21.04 -13.28 -12.50
C GLN A 41 -20.72 -14.46 -13.44
N THR A 42 -20.37 -14.18 -14.70
CA THR A 42 -20.03 -15.23 -15.67
C THR A 42 -18.72 -15.96 -15.34
N ILE A 43 -17.75 -15.30 -14.69
CA ILE A 43 -16.54 -15.96 -14.18
C ILE A 43 -16.87 -16.93 -13.03
N PHE A 44 -17.81 -16.57 -12.15
CA PHE A 44 -18.22 -17.42 -11.02
C PHE A 44 -19.26 -18.48 -11.38
N GLU A 45 -19.99 -18.31 -12.49
CA GLU A 45 -20.96 -19.29 -13.00
C GLU A 45 -20.26 -20.52 -13.58
N LYS A 46 -19.03 -20.37 -14.10
CA LYS A 46 -18.18 -21.50 -14.47
C LYS A 46 -17.48 -22.07 -13.24
N SER A 47 -17.90 -23.27 -12.86
CA SER A 47 -17.21 -24.00 -11.80
C SER A 47 -15.77 -24.34 -12.23
N VAL A 48 -14.82 -24.34 -11.29
CA VAL A 48 -13.43 -24.77 -11.51
C VAL A 48 -13.32 -26.13 -12.25
N PRO A 49 -14.15 -27.15 -11.97
CA PRO A 49 -14.12 -28.39 -12.75
C PRO A 49 -14.57 -28.22 -14.21
N ASP A 50 -15.53 -27.33 -14.50
CA ASP A 50 -15.95 -27.06 -15.89
C ASP A 50 -14.86 -26.33 -16.68
N ALA A 51 -14.18 -25.36 -16.08
CA ALA A 51 -13.06 -24.66 -16.70
C ALA A 51 -11.87 -25.60 -17.00
N LYS A 52 -11.57 -26.55 -16.09
CA LYS A 52 -10.56 -27.59 -16.33
C LYS A 52 -10.99 -28.57 -17.42
N ALA A 53 -12.27 -28.93 -17.48
CA ALA A 53 -12.79 -29.83 -18.50
C ALA A 53 -12.74 -29.19 -19.90
N GLU A 54 -13.04 -27.89 -20.00
CA GLU A 54 -12.89 -27.13 -21.25
C GLU A 54 -11.43 -26.95 -21.66
N ALA A 55 -10.54 -26.59 -20.72
CA ALA A 55 -9.10 -26.49 -21.01
C ALA A 55 -8.53 -27.83 -21.49
N ALA A 56 -8.94 -28.95 -20.89
CA ALA A 56 -8.54 -30.29 -21.33
C ALA A 56 -9.13 -30.67 -22.70
N LYS A 57 -10.35 -30.20 -23.04
CA LYS A 57 -10.92 -30.38 -24.38
C LYS A 57 -10.18 -29.53 -25.41
N GLN A 58 -9.86 -28.28 -25.09
CA GLN A 58 -9.11 -27.39 -25.97
C GLN A 58 -7.71 -27.93 -26.23
N GLN A 59 -7.01 -28.38 -25.18
CA GLN A 59 -5.69 -28.99 -25.32
C GLN A 59 -5.73 -30.24 -26.20
N LYS A 60 -6.77 -31.09 -26.07
CA LYS A 60 -6.96 -32.24 -26.98
C LYS A 60 -7.23 -31.85 -28.43
N ILE A 61 -7.95 -30.74 -28.65
CA ILE A 61 -8.19 -30.20 -30.00
C ILE A 61 -6.88 -29.67 -30.58
N ASP A 62 -6.11 -28.93 -29.79
CA ASP A 62 -4.82 -28.37 -30.20
C ASP A 62 -3.81 -29.49 -30.47
N ASP A 63 -3.74 -30.51 -29.62
CA ASP A 63 -2.90 -31.69 -29.81
C ASP A 63 -3.30 -32.48 -31.07
N ALA A 64 -4.61 -32.70 -31.29
CA ALA A 64 -5.11 -33.38 -32.48
C ALA A 64 -4.86 -32.57 -33.76
N ALA A 65 -4.99 -31.24 -33.71
CA ALA A 65 -4.66 -30.36 -34.82
C ALA A 65 -3.15 -30.39 -35.13
N THR A 66 -2.31 -30.41 -34.09
CA THR A 66 -0.86 -30.52 -34.21
C THR A 66 -0.45 -31.87 -34.82
N GLU A 67 -1.09 -32.96 -34.39
CA GLU A 67 -0.84 -34.30 -34.93
C GLU A 67 -1.29 -34.43 -36.39
N GLN A 68 -2.47 -33.89 -36.73
CA GLN A 68 -2.94 -33.86 -38.12
C GLN A 68 -2.02 -33.02 -39.02
N ALA A 69 -1.56 -31.87 -38.55
CA ALA A 69 -0.58 -31.04 -39.26
C ALA A 69 0.74 -31.78 -39.46
N ALA A 70 1.24 -32.47 -38.44
CA ALA A 70 2.46 -33.28 -38.54
C ALA A 70 2.31 -34.44 -39.53
N ARG A 71 1.15 -35.13 -39.56
CA ARG A 71 0.85 -36.19 -40.53
C ARG A 71 0.79 -35.65 -41.97
N LEU A 72 0.15 -34.50 -42.18
CA LEU A 72 0.11 -33.86 -43.50
C LEU A 72 1.51 -33.43 -43.97
N ALA A 73 2.32 -32.86 -43.08
CA ALA A 73 3.71 -32.50 -43.37
C ALA A 73 4.56 -33.74 -43.72
N ALA A 74 4.39 -34.86 -43.02
CA ALA A 74 5.09 -36.11 -43.31
C ALA A 74 4.70 -36.72 -44.66
N LEU A 75 3.44 -36.57 -45.09
CA LEU A 75 2.97 -37.03 -46.41
C LEU A 75 3.49 -36.13 -47.54
N GLN A 76 3.51 -34.81 -47.34
CA GLN A 76 4.08 -33.86 -48.29
C GLN A 76 5.59 -34.05 -48.46
N GLY A 77 6.31 -34.39 -47.39
CA GLY A 77 7.75 -34.70 -47.46
C GLY A 77 8.10 -35.96 -48.25
N ARG A 78 7.14 -36.88 -48.46
CA ARG A 78 7.36 -38.11 -49.26
C ARG A 78 7.03 -37.95 -50.75
N SER A 79 6.19 -36.97 -51.11
CA SER A 79 5.80 -36.72 -52.52
C SER A 79 6.72 -35.73 -53.22
N ALA A 80 7.49 -34.95 -52.48
CA ALA A 80 8.61 -34.19 -53.03
C ALA A 80 9.72 -35.18 -53.43
N GLY A 81 9.92 -35.39 -54.74
CA GLY A 81 11.01 -36.19 -55.26
C GLY A 81 12.39 -35.68 -54.80
N PRO A 82 13.49 -36.39 -55.09
CA PRO A 82 14.83 -35.98 -54.68
C PRO A 82 15.12 -34.56 -55.18
N GLU A 83 15.12 -33.59 -54.26
CA GLU A 83 15.45 -32.19 -54.56
C GLU A 83 16.76 -32.12 -55.32
N SER A 84 16.79 -31.32 -56.39
CA SER A 84 18.01 -31.15 -57.17
C SER A 84 19.10 -30.54 -56.28
N ILE A 85 20.37 -30.86 -56.56
CA ILE A 85 21.52 -30.33 -55.80
C ILE A 85 21.49 -28.79 -55.73
N THR A 86 21.02 -28.14 -56.80
CA THR A 86 20.87 -26.67 -56.86
C THR A 86 19.78 -26.15 -55.92
N GLN A 87 18.65 -26.85 -55.78
CA GLN A 87 17.58 -26.47 -54.85
C GLN A 87 18.04 -26.58 -53.39
N ARG A 88 18.83 -27.61 -53.06
CA ARG A 88 19.40 -27.77 -51.72
C ARG A 88 20.35 -26.64 -51.36
N LEU A 89 21.21 -26.23 -52.29
CA LEU A 89 22.14 -25.13 -52.08
C LEU A 89 21.40 -23.80 -51.83
N VAL A 90 20.35 -23.51 -52.61
CA VAL A 90 19.52 -22.30 -52.40
C VAL A 90 18.79 -22.36 -51.06
N ALA A 91 18.23 -23.51 -50.69
CA ALA A 91 17.56 -23.68 -49.40
C ALA A 91 18.54 -23.51 -48.23
N GLU A 92 19.78 -23.99 -48.35
CA GLU A 92 20.82 -23.81 -47.35
C GLU A 92 21.23 -22.34 -47.21
N GLN A 93 21.42 -21.63 -48.34
CA GLN A 93 21.69 -20.19 -48.34
C GLN A 93 20.57 -19.40 -47.64
N GLN A 94 19.31 -19.70 -47.96
CA GLN A 94 18.15 -19.07 -47.33
C GLN A 94 18.08 -19.35 -45.83
N ARG A 95 18.35 -20.59 -45.40
CA ARG A 95 18.41 -20.94 -43.98
C ARG A 95 19.49 -20.16 -43.26
N ASN A 96 20.69 -20.06 -43.85
CA ASN A 96 21.79 -19.29 -43.28
C ASN A 96 21.45 -17.80 -43.15
N GLU A 97 20.81 -17.20 -44.16
CA GLU A 97 20.34 -15.81 -44.08
C GLU A 97 19.31 -15.59 -42.95
N ILE A 98 18.36 -16.51 -42.81
CA ILE A 98 17.36 -16.45 -41.72
C ILE A 98 18.05 -16.57 -40.36
N THR A 99 19.00 -17.49 -40.21
CA THR A 99 19.76 -17.67 -38.97
C THR A 99 20.56 -16.42 -38.62
N LEU A 100 21.21 -15.78 -39.61
CA LEU A 100 21.93 -14.53 -39.38
C LEU A 100 21.00 -13.41 -38.88
N ARG A 101 19.82 -13.23 -39.51
CA ARG A 101 18.82 -12.25 -39.06
C ARG A 101 18.29 -12.54 -37.66
N GLN A 102 18.11 -13.81 -37.31
CA GLN A 102 17.71 -14.21 -35.96
C GLN A 102 18.79 -13.85 -34.93
N ILE A 103 20.06 -14.12 -35.23
CA ILE A 103 21.19 -13.76 -34.36
C ILE A 103 21.26 -12.25 -34.17
N GLU A 104 21.12 -11.46 -35.24
CA GLU A 104 21.09 -10.00 -35.16
C GLU A 104 19.97 -9.49 -34.27
N ARG A 105 18.73 -9.96 -34.50
CA ARG A 105 17.59 -9.61 -33.66
C ARG A 105 17.80 -9.97 -32.19
N THR A 106 18.30 -11.16 -31.90
CA THR A 106 18.57 -11.57 -30.51
C THR A 106 19.65 -10.70 -29.87
N ARG A 107 20.67 -10.27 -30.62
CA ARG A 107 21.68 -9.32 -30.11
C ARG A 107 21.06 -7.97 -29.76
N GLU A 108 20.22 -7.42 -30.64
CA GLU A 108 19.51 -6.16 -30.38
C GLU A 108 18.59 -6.26 -29.16
N GLU A 109 17.88 -7.39 -29.02
CA GLU A 109 17.03 -7.68 -27.87
C GLU A 109 17.84 -7.75 -26.56
N VAL A 110 18.99 -8.43 -26.58
CA VAL A 110 19.90 -8.51 -25.41
C VAL A 110 20.44 -7.14 -25.04
N GLU A 111 20.89 -6.34 -26.01
CA GLU A 111 21.37 -4.98 -25.74
C GLU A 111 20.24 -4.08 -25.18
N SER A 112 19.04 -4.20 -25.71
CA SER A 112 17.87 -3.48 -25.20
C SER A 112 17.55 -3.87 -23.76
N LEU A 113 17.58 -5.17 -23.44
CA LEU A 113 17.38 -5.66 -22.08
C LEU A 113 18.48 -5.19 -21.13
N GLN A 114 19.74 -5.18 -21.56
CA GLN A 114 20.85 -4.66 -20.76
C GLN A 114 20.68 -3.17 -20.47
N ARG A 115 20.30 -2.35 -21.46
CA ARG A 115 19.99 -0.93 -21.26
C ARG A 115 18.85 -0.73 -20.27
N ASN A 116 17.77 -1.51 -20.40
CA ASN A 116 16.64 -1.45 -19.48
C ASN A 116 17.03 -1.85 -18.05
N LEU A 117 17.87 -2.87 -17.90
CA LEU A 117 18.38 -3.31 -16.60
C LEU A 117 19.25 -2.24 -15.94
N GLN A 118 20.15 -1.59 -16.69
CA GLN A 118 20.96 -0.47 -16.20
C GLN A 118 20.09 0.72 -15.76
N LEU A 119 19.07 1.07 -16.54
CA LEU A 119 18.12 2.12 -16.17
C LEU A 119 17.31 1.77 -14.91
N ALA A 120 16.90 0.50 -14.77
CA ALA A 120 16.20 0.02 -13.58
C ALA A 120 17.09 0.08 -12.34
N GLN A 121 18.35 -0.37 -12.45
CA GLN A 121 19.35 -0.28 -11.37
C GLN A 121 19.54 1.17 -10.91
N LYS A 122 19.75 2.09 -11.85
CA LYS A 122 19.91 3.52 -11.53
C LYS A 122 18.69 4.08 -10.81
N ARG A 123 17.46 3.72 -11.23
CA ARG A 123 16.24 4.16 -10.54
C ARG A 123 16.17 3.66 -9.11
N VAL A 124 16.59 2.42 -8.85
CA VAL A 124 16.63 1.86 -7.49
C VAL A 124 17.68 2.59 -6.63
N GLU A 125 18.85 2.88 -7.19
CA GLU A 125 19.89 3.67 -6.52
C GLU A 125 19.38 5.09 -6.17
N ASP A 126 18.72 5.77 -7.12
CA ASP A 126 18.14 7.10 -6.90
C ASP A 126 17.05 7.06 -5.80
N GLN A 127 16.18 6.05 -5.81
CA GLN A 127 15.17 5.84 -4.77
C GLN A 127 15.79 5.57 -3.40
N TYR A 128 16.86 4.77 -3.35
CA TYR A 128 17.56 4.49 -2.11
C TYR A 128 18.23 5.74 -1.53
N ALA A 129 18.85 6.57 -2.39
CA ALA A 129 19.42 7.84 -1.98
C ALA A 129 18.36 8.80 -1.41
N GLN A 130 17.22 8.92 -2.08
CA GLN A 130 16.09 9.73 -1.59
C GLN A 130 15.59 9.26 -0.22
N LEU A 131 15.40 7.95 -0.04
CA LEU A 131 14.95 7.38 1.22
C LEU A 131 15.95 7.63 2.36
N MET A 132 17.26 7.55 2.07
CA MET A 132 18.31 7.85 3.05
C MET A 132 18.32 9.33 3.47
N ASP A 133 18.08 10.23 2.52
CA ASP A 133 17.96 11.66 2.81
C ASP A 133 16.70 11.97 3.64
N GLU A 134 15.56 11.36 3.30
CA GLU A 134 14.32 11.48 4.07
C GLU A 134 14.50 10.97 5.50
N LYS A 135 15.13 9.79 5.66
CA LYS A 135 15.44 9.21 6.96
C LYS A 135 16.32 10.15 7.79
N LYS A 136 17.37 10.71 7.19
CA LYS A 136 18.26 11.68 7.87
C LYS A 136 17.52 12.94 8.30
N GLN A 137 16.65 13.49 7.44
CA GLN A 137 15.82 14.65 7.79
C GLN A 137 14.85 14.34 8.92
N LEU A 138 14.26 13.15 8.92
CA LEU A 138 13.37 12.68 9.98
C LEU A 138 14.13 12.54 11.31
N GLU A 139 15.29 11.90 11.31
CA GLU A 139 16.16 11.78 12.49
C GLU A 139 16.56 13.15 13.06
N GLN A 140 16.89 14.12 12.19
CA GLN A 140 17.19 15.49 12.60
C GLN A 140 16.00 16.17 13.27
N ARG A 141 14.79 16.06 12.70
CA ARG A 141 13.57 16.61 13.29
C ARG A 141 13.25 15.95 14.64
N LEU A 142 13.40 14.64 14.75
CA LEU A 142 13.20 13.92 16.01
C LEU A 142 14.19 14.40 17.08
N ALA A 143 15.46 14.55 16.74
CA ALA A 143 16.48 15.06 17.65
C ALA A 143 16.20 16.53 18.07
N GLU A 144 15.68 17.37 17.17
CA GLU A 144 15.25 18.73 17.49
C GLU A 144 14.05 18.75 18.45
N ILE A 145 13.04 17.91 18.20
CA ILE A 145 11.87 17.77 19.08
C ILE A 145 12.31 17.26 20.46
N GLU A 146 13.21 16.28 20.52
CA GLU A 146 13.74 15.76 21.77
C GLU A 146 14.53 16.84 22.55
N LYS A 147 15.36 17.63 21.87
CA LYS A 147 16.05 18.77 22.49
C LYS A 147 15.08 19.81 23.03
N GLN A 148 14.02 20.14 22.29
CA GLN A 148 12.98 21.08 22.75
C GLN A 148 12.21 20.55 23.97
N ARG A 149 11.91 19.24 24.00
CA ARG A 149 11.26 18.58 25.15
C ARG A 149 12.16 18.53 26.39
N ASN A 150 13.46 18.32 26.17
CA ASN A 150 14.44 18.24 27.25
C ASN A 150 14.95 19.60 27.73
N ASP A 151 14.53 20.70 27.08
CA ASP A 151 14.88 22.05 27.50
C ASP A 151 14.42 22.31 28.94
N GLU A 152 15.29 22.88 29.77
CA GLU A 152 14.98 23.23 31.15
C GLU A 152 13.78 24.19 31.23
N GLY A 153 13.60 25.05 30.23
CA GLY A 153 12.45 25.94 30.14
C GLY A 153 11.12 25.17 30.05
N PHE A 154 11.10 24.07 29.30
CA PHE A 154 9.92 23.22 29.17
C PHE A 154 9.57 22.55 30.50
N LYS A 155 10.58 21.96 31.17
CA LYS A 155 10.38 21.33 32.49
C LYS A 155 9.86 22.31 33.54
N LYS A 156 10.43 23.52 33.60
CA LYS A 156 9.97 24.59 34.49
C LYS A 156 8.54 25.04 34.17
N ALA A 157 8.17 25.11 32.88
CA ALA A 157 6.80 25.43 32.47
C ALA A 157 5.80 24.34 32.88
N VAL A 158 6.16 23.06 32.72
CA VAL A 158 5.34 21.92 33.17
C VAL A 158 5.13 21.98 34.69
N GLU A 159 6.21 22.13 35.46
CA GLU A 159 6.15 22.26 36.93
C GLU A 159 5.28 23.45 37.36
N LEU A 160 5.41 24.59 36.67
CA LEU A 160 4.55 25.74 36.90
C LEU A 160 3.07 25.39 36.65
N TYR A 161 2.74 24.73 35.54
CA TYR A 161 1.35 24.33 35.25
C TYR A 161 0.80 23.29 36.24
N GLU A 162 1.63 22.41 36.80
CA GLU A 162 1.23 21.43 37.82
C GLU A 162 0.95 22.05 39.20
N SER A 163 1.67 23.15 39.50
CA SER A 163 1.50 23.91 40.74
C SER A 163 0.22 24.75 40.74
N LEU A 164 -0.29 25.13 39.55
CA LEU A 164 -1.49 25.95 39.41
C LEU A 164 -2.79 25.12 39.55
N PRO A 165 -3.89 25.72 40.04
CA PRO A 165 -5.20 25.08 40.06
C PRO A 165 -5.74 24.80 38.64
N SER A 166 -6.43 23.67 38.45
CA SER A 166 -6.92 23.21 37.14
C SER A 166 -7.71 24.26 36.35
N LYS A 167 -8.50 25.10 37.05
CA LYS A 167 -9.29 26.18 36.43
C LYS A 167 -8.41 27.27 35.80
N GLN A 168 -7.28 27.61 36.43
CA GLN A 168 -6.33 28.60 35.92
C GLN A 168 -5.55 28.02 34.75
N THR A 169 -5.04 26.79 34.87
CA THR A 169 -4.34 26.08 33.79
C THR A 169 -5.21 25.98 32.53
N LYS A 170 -6.52 25.68 32.68
CA LYS A 170 -7.48 25.72 31.56
C LYS A 170 -7.48 27.08 30.85
N SER A 171 -7.55 28.18 31.59
CA SER A 171 -7.61 29.52 30.99
C SER A 171 -6.35 29.88 30.20
N MET A 172 -5.19 29.42 30.68
CA MET A 172 -3.91 29.58 29.98
C MET A 172 -3.87 28.70 28.72
N PHE A 173 -4.27 27.43 28.82
CA PHE A 173 -4.37 26.54 27.66
C PHE A 173 -5.36 27.05 26.62
N MET A 174 -6.51 27.59 27.01
CA MET A 174 -7.45 28.23 26.08
C MET A 174 -6.85 29.43 25.34
N THR A 175 -5.87 30.11 25.93
CA THR A 175 -5.15 31.19 25.25
C THR A 175 -4.17 30.64 24.23
N LEU A 176 -3.44 29.57 24.56
CA LEU A 176 -2.57 28.85 23.61
C LEU A 176 -3.38 28.22 22.46
N LEU A 177 -4.53 27.61 22.75
CA LEU A 177 -5.44 27.06 21.74
C LEU A 177 -5.97 28.14 20.80
N ARG A 178 -6.31 29.32 21.32
CA ARG A 178 -6.71 30.47 20.49
C ARG A 178 -5.59 30.96 19.57
N ASN A 179 -4.34 30.81 20.00
CA ASN A 179 -3.16 31.12 19.19
C ASN A 179 -2.75 29.96 18.27
N ASN A 180 -3.59 28.92 18.12
CA ASN A 180 -3.32 27.74 17.31
C ASN A 180 -2.09 26.92 17.77
N GLN A 181 -1.73 27.00 19.06
CA GLN A 181 -0.59 26.28 19.66
C GLN A 181 -1.06 24.96 20.31
N ILE A 182 -1.84 24.17 19.59
CA ILE A 182 -2.45 22.94 20.10
C ILE A 182 -1.38 21.91 20.48
N ASP A 183 -0.36 21.73 19.62
CA ASP A 183 0.75 20.80 19.86
C ASP A 183 1.51 21.05 21.15
N GLN A 184 1.63 22.33 21.54
CA GLN A 184 2.30 22.74 22.75
C GLN A 184 1.47 22.40 23.99
N VAL A 185 0.15 22.58 23.93
CA VAL A 185 -0.77 22.18 25.00
C VAL A 185 -0.75 20.67 25.18
N VAL A 186 -0.78 19.90 24.09
CA VAL A 186 -0.66 18.44 24.13
C VAL A 186 0.67 18.02 24.74
N ALA A 187 1.78 18.63 24.34
CA ALA A 187 3.10 18.32 24.91
C ALA A 187 3.16 18.61 26.42
N TYR A 188 2.61 19.74 26.89
CA TYR A 188 2.53 20.03 28.32
C TYR A 188 1.65 19.01 29.05
N MET A 189 0.47 18.70 28.52
CA MET A 189 -0.44 17.72 29.13
C MET A 189 0.12 16.30 29.19
N GLU A 190 0.91 15.90 28.19
CA GLU A 190 1.62 14.62 28.13
C GLU A 190 2.74 14.54 29.19
N ALA A 191 3.44 15.65 29.42
CA ALA A 191 4.53 15.72 30.39
C ALA A 191 4.06 15.90 31.84
N MET A 192 2.82 16.34 32.06
CA MET A 192 2.22 16.51 33.39
C MET A 192 1.74 15.18 34.00
N GLU A 193 1.57 15.14 35.32
CA GLU A 193 0.95 14.02 36.02
C GLU A 193 -0.45 13.73 35.43
N PRO A 194 -0.78 12.47 35.05
CA PRO A 194 -2.04 12.13 34.40
C PRO A 194 -3.29 12.58 35.17
N ARG A 195 -3.21 12.55 36.51
CA ARG A 195 -4.29 12.99 37.39
C ARG A 195 -4.53 14.50 37.30
N LYS A 196 -3.47 15.30 37.17
CA LYS A 196 -3.55 16.76 37.02
C LYS A 196 -4.10 17.12 35.63
N ALA A 197 -3.58 16.47 34.58
CA ALA A 197 -4.06 16.65 33.21
C ALA A 197 -5.57 16.32 33.09
N ALA A 198 -6.03 15.21 33.67
CA ALA A 198 -7.45 14.86 33.73
C ALA A 198 -8.29 15.89 34.50
N GLY A 199 -7.73 16.46 35.57
CA GLY A 199 -8.35 17.55 36.33
C GLY A 199 -8.54 18.82 35.49
N VAL A 200 -7.59 19.15 34.62
CA VAL A 200 -7.69 20.29 33.68
C VAL A 200 -8.76 20.01 32.61
N LEU A 201 -8.77 18.81 32.02
CA LEU A 201 -9.79 18.40 31.03
C LEU A 201 -11.23 18.48 31.60
N LYS A 202 -11.42 18.14 32.88
CA LYS A 202 -12.74 18.22 33.54
C LYS A 202 -13.27 19.65 33.67
N GLU A 203 -12.42 20.67 33.58
CA GLU A 203 -12.84 22.08 33.67
C GLU A 203 -13.29 22.67 32.32
N PHE A 204 -13.14 21.94 31.20
CA PHE A 204 -13.73 22.27 29.90
C PHE A 204 -15.22 21.93 29.92
N LYS A 205 -16.07 22.93 30.16
CA LYS A 205 -17.51 22.74 30.44
C LYS A 205 -18.41 23.31 29.36
N THR A 206 -17.93 24.29 28.60
CA THR A 206 -18.75 24.87 27.52
C THR A 206 -18.76 23.94 26.30
N PRO A 207 -19.79 23.96 25.45
CA PRO A 207 -19.85 23.11 24.26
C PRO A 207 -18.63 23.25 23.34
N ASP A 208 -18.16 24.49 23.13
CA ASP A 208 -16.98 24.77 22.30
C ASP A 208 -15.69 24.25 22.96
N GLU A 209 -15.59 24.38 24.29
CA GLU A 209 -14.48 23.84 25.08
C GLU A 209 -14.44 22.31 25.03
N ILE A 210 -15.59 21.64 25.08
CA ILE A 210 -15.69 20.17 25.00
C ILE A 210 -15.19 19.68 23.65
N ALA A 211 -15.55 20.35 22.55
CA ALA A 211 -15.05 19.99 21.22
C ALA A 211 -13.51 20.05 21.15
N LYS A 212 -12.92 21.09 21.74
CA LYS A 212 -11.46 21.23 21.86
C LYS A 212 -10.83 20.22 22.79
N ALA A 213 -11.49 19.86 23.89
CA ALA A 213 -11.03 18.83 24.81
C ALA A 213 -10.99 17.46 24.11
N VAL A 214 -12.01 17.12 23.31
CA VAL A 214 -12.05 15.90 22.50
C VAL A 214 -10.88 15.87 21.52
N GLU A 215 -10.66 16.97 20.79
CA GLU A 215 -9.52 17.11 19.87
C GLU A 215 -8.18 16.87 20.58
N LEU A 216 -7.97 17.45 21.76
CA LEU A 216 -6.78 17.22 22.57
C LEU A 216 -6.62 15.77 23.01
N THR A 217 -7.71 15.11 23.43
CA THR A 217 -7.67 13.70 23.83
C THR A 217 -7.38 12.76 22.67
N GLU A 218 -7.89 13.03 21.47
CA GLU A 218 -7.56 12.26 20.28
C GLU A 218 -6.10 12.44 19.87
N GLN A 219 -5.56 13.66 19.98
CA GLN A 219 -4.13 13.91 19.72
C GLN A 219 -3.22 13.23 20.76
N LEU A 220 -3.59 13.27 22.05
CA LEU A 220 -2.88 12.53 23.10
C LEU A 220 -2.94 11.02 22.84
N ARG A 221 -4.09 10.49 22.41
CA ARG A 221 -4.25 9.08 22.05
C ARG A 221 -3.37 8.70 20.87
N ALA A 222 -3.38 9.50 19.80
CA ALA A 222 -2.57 9.28 18.61
C ALA A 222 -1.07 9.21 18.97
N ARG A 223 -0.58 10.16 19.77
CA ARG A 223 0.82 10.14 20.26
C ARG A 223 1.14 8.96 21.17
N GLY A 224 0.20 8.57 22.05
CA GLY A 224 0.35 7.39 22.90
C GLY A 224 0.41 6.08 22.13
N THR A 225 -0.35 5.95 21.04
CA THR A 225 -0.29 4.78 20.14
C THR A 225 1.00 4.74 19.31
N ASP A 226 1.51 5.89 18.88
CA ASP A 226 2.76 5.97 18.12
C ASP A 226 3.97 5.57 18.96
N LEU A 227 3.98 5.91 20.25
CA LEU A 227 5.03 5.48 21.19
C LEU A 227 5.04 3.95 21.40
N VAL A 228 3.86 3.32 21.51
CA VAL A 228 3.75 1.85 21.66
C VAL A 228 4.17 1.14 20.37
N ALA A 229 3.76 1.64 19.21
CA ALA A 229 4.15 1.09 17.91
C ALA A 229 5.66 1.24 17.63
N ALA A 230 6.27 2.36 18.03
CA ALA A 230 7.72 2.57 17.88
C ALA A 230 8.55 1.63 18.76
N THR A 231 8.08 1.27 19.95
CA THR A 231 8.76 0.30 20.82
C THR A 231 8.68 -1.15 20.33
N GLU A 232 7.64 -1.52 19.56
CA GLU A 232 7.51 -2.87 18.99
C GLU A 232 8.29 -3.05 17.68
N ALA A 233 8.64 -1.97 16.99
CA ALA A 233 9.36 -1.99 15.71
C ALA A 233 10.89 -2.03 15.83
N THR A 234 11.44 -2.07 17.05
CA THR A 234 12.89 -2.19 17.29
C THR A 234 13.20 -3.63 17.72
N PRO A 235 13.69 -4.50 16.82
CA PRO A 235 14.07 -5.89 17.14
C PRO A 235 15.35 -6.00 17.98
#